data_AF-A0A970Y3T2-F1
#
_entry.id   AF-A0A970Y3T2-F1
#
_cell.length_a   1.000
_cell.length_b   1.000
_cell.length_c   1.000
_cell.angle_alpha   90.00
_cell.angle_beta   90.00
_cell.angle_gamma   90.00
#
_symmetry.space_group_name_H-M   'P 1'
#
loop_
_entity.id
_entity.type
_entity.pdbx_description
1 polymer ?
#
loop_
_entity_poly.entity_id
_entity_poly.type
_entity_poly.pdbx_seq_one_letter_code
_entity_poly.pdbx_strand_id
1 'polypeptide(L)'
;MHALVIAGSALEEGMDPGCLEPPDVLYLADGGANHLDAVSDTLTAAKPWVLVGDMDSISAGARRRVEEAGGEVVTLPAAKDETDLEHTLRLAVERGAEQATVLGALGGPRLDHLLGAVTLLTAPWLEGCRVRLCDARHEVFLARGQALIRGAVGDTVSLIPLTPDVREVVTESLAYPLRGEVLAQGSTRGVSNVMLSTEARVCHGEGRLLVVHYREPAVPVASAATLACQFSLYPLRQQSLDQAIRAGLEAATRSGAPRGISVQLQPLSTLLQGERNAVFAALRAAFDAAEGLGSLVMVCAMTSHTPTEETLADIRGKSIDPWLSSQREGPPNLPG
;
A
#
# COMPACT_ATOMS: atom_id res chain seq x y z
N MET A 1 -17.67 14.22 18.57
CA MET A 1 -16.65 15.16 18.06
C MET A 1 -15.41 14.38 17.63
N HIS A 2 -14.83 14.68 16.46
CA HIS A 2 -13.57 14.13 15.95
C HIS A 2 -12.43 15.13 16.11
N ALA A 3 -11.39 14.74 16.85
CA ALA A 3 -10.16 15.51 17.01
C ALA A 3 -9.06 14.97 16.08
N LEU A 4 -8.38 15.87 15.36
CA LEU A 4 -7.10 15.57 14.74
C LEU A 4 -5.99 16.07 15.66
N VAL A 5 -5.01 15.22 15.97
CA VAL A 5 -3.83 15.57 16.76
C VAL A 5 -2.62 15.41 15.86
N ILE A 6 -1.78 16.45 15.75
CA ILE A 6 -0.47 16.36 15.11
C ILE A 6 0.60 16.40 16.20
N ALA A 7 1.31 15.29 16.37
CA ALA A 7 2.45 15.15 17.28
C ALA A 7 3.79 15.42 16.56
N GLY A 8 4.86 15.50 17.35
CA GLY A 8 6.17 15.99 16.89
C GLY A 8 7.11 14.97 16.25
N SER A 9 6.72 13.70 16.10
CA SER A 9 7.55 12.74 15.35
C SER A 9 7.44 12.98 13.84
N ALA A 10 8.48 12.57 13.11
CA ALA A 10 8.59 12.79 11.67
C ALA A 10 7.32 12.40 10.90
N LEU A 11 6.93 13.30 10.00
CA LEU A 11 5.83 13.12 9.05
C LEU A 11 6.32 13.28 7.62
N GLU A 12 5.86 12.38 6.75
CA GLU A 12 6.10 12.47 5.31
C GLU A 12 5.26 13.60 4.70
N GLU A 13 5.79 14.29 3.68
CA GLU A 13 5.10 15.37 2.98
C GLU A 13 3.87 14.88 2.22
N GLY A 14 2.82 15.70 2.18
CA GLY A 14 1.60 15.40 1.45
C GLY A 14 0.75 14.33 2.11
N MET A 15 0.86 14.17 3.43
CA MET A 15 0.12 13.16 4.14
C MET A 15 -1.37 13.50 4.15
N ASP A 16 -2.09 12.73 3.33
CA ASP A 16 -3.51 12.49 3.46
C ASP A 16 -3.64 10.98 3.61
N PRO A 17 -4.03 10.43 4.77
CA PRO A 17 -4.23 9.00 4.93
C PRO A 17 -5.28 8.41 3.96
N GLY A 18 -5.89 9.23 3.08
CA GLY A 18 -6.83 8.84 2.04
C GLY A 18 -8.21 8.53 2.59
N CYS A 19 -8.40 8.69 3.90
CA CYS A 19 -9.57 8.25 4.65
C CYS A 19 -9.91 9.12 5.88
N LEU A 20 -9.25 10.27 6.07
CA LEU A 20 -9.61 11.18 7.16
C LEU A 20 -10.70 12.14 6.69
N GLU A 21 -11.88 12.02 7.31
CA GLU A 21 -12.88 13.08 7.28
C GLU A 21 -12.30 14.36 7.90
N PRO A 22 -12.76 15.56 7.47
CA PRO A 22 -12.34 16.81 8.08
C PRO A 22 -12.64 16.79 9.59
N PRO A 23 -11.65 17.07 10.46
CA PRO A 23 -11.85 17.04 11.89
C PRO A 23 -12.64 18.25 12.38
N ASP A 24 -13.31 18.11 13.52
CA ASP A 24 -14.01 19.23 14.19
C ASP A 24 -13.01 20.19 14.85
N VAL A 25 -11.88 19.66 15.34
CA VAL A 25 -10.85 20.41 16.05
C VAL A 25 -9.46 19.88 15.67
N LEU A 26 -8.53 20.79 15.41
CA LEU A 26 -7.12 20.46 15.18
C LEU A 26 -6.29 20.79 16.42
N TYR A 27 -5.66 19.78 17.00
CA TYR A 27 -4.70 19.90 18.09
C TYR A 27 -3.28 19.73 17.57
N LEU A 28 -2.37 20.59 18.03
CA LEU A 28 -0.95 20.56 17.70
C LEU A 28 -0.19 20.31 19.01
N ALA A 29 0.46 19.15 19.13
CA ALA A 29 1.25 18.80 20.31
C ALA A 29 2.69 19.29 20.11
N ASP A 30 2.99 20.42 20.74
CA ASP A 30 4.28 21.10 20.74
C ASP A 30 4.94 21.20 19.35
N GLY A 31 6.04 20.49 19.11
CA GLY A 31 6.72 20.40 17.82
C GLY A 31 5.84 19.91 16.65
N GLY A 32 4.67 19.32 16.91
CA GLY A 32 3.69 18.93 15.89
C GLY A 32 3.20 20.10 15.03
N ALA A 33 3.22 21.33 15.55
CA ALA A 33 2.91 22.52 14.77
C ALA A 33 3.88 22.75 13.59
N ASN A 34 5.10 22.20 13.66
CA ASN A 34 6.07 22.28 12.57
C ASN A 34 5.64 21.47 11.33
N HIS A 35 4.66 20.57 11.46
CA HIS A 35 4.20 19.73 10.36
C HIS A 35 2.97 20.29 9.65
N LEU A 36 2.53 21.52 9.94
CA LEU A 36 1.37 22.13 9.29
C LEU A 36 1.49 22.20 7.76
N ASP A 37 2.71 22.31 7.21
CA ASP A 37 2.96 22.31 5.76
C ASP A 37 2.96 20.91 5.14
N ALA A 38 3.20 19.86 5.94
CA ALA A 38 3.23 18.48 5.47
C ALA A 38 1.84 17.84 5.40
N VAL A 39 0.84 18.48 6.00
CA VAL A 39 -0.54 17.99 6.09
C VAL A 39 -1.42 18.76 5.09
N SER A 40 -2.41 18.07 4.50
CA SER A 40 -3.26 18.65 3.47
C SER A 40 -4.06 19.88 3.93
N ASP A 41 -4.36 20.78 2.99
CA ASP A 41 -5.18 21.98 3.22
C ASP A 41 -6.57 21.62 3.79
N THR A 42 -7.13 20.46 3.41
CA THR A 42 -8.41 19.96 3.93
C THR A 42 -8.39 19.77 5.45
N LEU A 43 -7.30 19.22 5.98
CA LEU A 43 -7.17 18.96 7.42
C LEU A 43 -6.82 20.23 8.20
N THR A 44 -6.03 21.12 7.61
CA THR A 44 -5.67 22.40 8.25
C THR A 44 -6.78 23.46 8.16
N ALA A 45 -7.77 23.28 7.27
CA ALA A 45 -8.96 24.11 7.21
C ALA A 45 -9.87 23.99 8.45
N ALA A 46 -9.74 22.90 9.22
CA ALA A 46 -10.51 22.70 10.45
C ALA A 46 -10.24 23.79 11.49
N LYS A 47 -11.28 24.21 12.21
CA LYS A 47 -11.20 25.23 13.28
C LYS A 47 -12.11 24.83 14.44
N PRO A 48 -11.70 25.07 15.71
CA PRO A 48 -10.51 25.80 16.14
C PRO A 48 -9.21 25.00 16.04
N TRP A 49 -8.07 25.71 16.08
CA TRP A 49 -6.75 25.13 16.31
C TRP A 49 -6.39 25.28 17.79
N VAL A 50 -5.77 24.26 18.38
CA VAL A 50 -5.33 24.25 19.78
C VAL A 50 -3.89 23.76 19.85
N LEU A 51 -2.96 24.64 20.18
CA LEU A 51 -1.55 24.33 20.39
C LEU A 51 -1.32 23.99 21.87
N VAL A 52 -0.76 22.82 22.14
CA VAL A 52 -0.58 22.28 23.50
C VAL A 52 0.89 21.88 23.67
N GLY A 53 1.59 22.41 24.67
CA GLY A 53 3.01 22.12 24.88
C GLY A 53 3.71 23.13 25.76
N ASP A 54 5.01 22.99 25.97
CA ASP A 54 5.86 24.00 26.61
C ASP A 54 6.54 24.95 25.60
N MET A 55 6.35 24.70 24.30
CA MET A 55 6.84 25.50 23.17
C MET A 55 8.36 25.45 23.01
N ASP A 56 9.01 24.37 23.46
CA ASP A 56 10.47 24.21 23.34
C ASP A 56 10.89 23.64 21.97
N SER A 57 10.02 22.85 21.32
CA SER A 57 10.31 22.20 20.04
C SER A 57 9.56 22.84 18.86
N ILE A 58 8.76 23.88 19.08
CA ILE A 58 8.06 24.63 18.04
C ILE A 58 8.96 25.70 17.39
N SER A 59 8.94 25.78 16.06
CA SER A 59 9.62 26.84 15.33
C SER A 59 8.87 28.17 15.40
N ALA A 60 9.60 29.30 15.31
CA ALA A 60 8.99 30.63 15.31
C ALA A 60 8.00 30.84 14.15
N GLY A 61 8.24 30.19 13.01
CA GLY A 61 7.33 30.23 11.85
C GLY A 61 6.03 29.48 12.12
N ALA A 62 6.11 28.25 12.62
CA ALA A 62 4.94 27.45 12.99
C ALA A 62 4.09 28.15 14.05
N ARG A 63 4.73 28.71 15.09
CA ARG A 63 4.03 29.46 16.15
C ARG A 63 3.25 30.64 15.59
N ARG A 64 3.88 31.47 14.75
CA ARG A 64 3.23 32.62 14.11
C ARG A 64 2.01 32.20 13.31
N ARG A 65 2.10 31.09 12.57
CA ARG A 65 0.99 30.57 11.78
C ARG A 65 -0.21 30.17 12.65
N VAL A 66 0.03 29.56 13.81
CA VAL A 66 -1.03 29.24 14.77
C VAL A 66 -1.68 30.52 15.31
N GLU A 67 -0.89 31.54 15.64
CA GLU A 67 -1.39 32.83 16.13
C GLU A 67 -2.21 33.57 15.05
N GLU A 68 -1.73 33.63 13.81
CA GLU A 68 -2.43 34.21 12.65
C GLU A 68 -3.74 33.47 12.32
N ALA A 69 -3.75 32.17 12.56
CA ALA A 69 -4.91 31.29 12.43
C ALA A 69 -5.97 31.46 13.54
N GLY A 70 -5.72 32.33 14.54
CA GLY A 70 -6.56 32.51 15.72
C GLY A 70 -6.58 31.29 16.65
N GLY A 71 -5.51 30.49 16.65
CA GLY A 71 -5.41 29.29 17.46
C GLY A 71 -5.31 29.57 18.96
N GLU A 72 -5.93 28.71 19.76
CA GLU A 72 -5.76 28.70 21.21
C GLU A 72 -4.37 28.13 21.56
N VAL A 73 -3.71 28.71 22.56
CA VAL A 73 -2.42 28.22 23.07
C VAL A 73 -2.58 27.80 24.53
N VAL A 74 -2.39 26.51 24.78
CA VAL A 74 -2.41 25.88 26.11
C VAL A 74 -0.97 25.57 26.50
N THR A 75 -0.38 26.44 27.32
CA THR A 75 1.01 26.27 27.79
C THR A 75 1.07 25.30 28.96
N LEU A 76 1.93 24.30 28.84
CA LEU A 76 2.22 23.32 29.88
C LEU A 76 3.53 23.68 30.61
N PRO A 77 3.70 23.29 31.89
CA PRO A 77 4.98 23.39 32.57
C PRO A 77 6.04 22.51 31.88
N ALA A 78 7.28 23.00 31.78
CA ALA A 78 8.39 22.26 31.19
C ALA A 78 8.76 20.98 32.00
N ALA A 79 8.52 20.98 33.30
CA ALA A 79 8.64 19.80 34.15
C ALA A 79 7.25 19.23 34.41
N LYS A 80 6.96 18.08 33.80
CA LYS A 80 5.70 17.33 33.91
C LYS A 80 5.96 15.84 33.76
N ASP A 81 5.07 15.03 34.31
CA ASP A 81 5.21 13.56 34.30
C ASP A 81 4.68 12.93 32.99
N GLU A 82 3.86 13.66 32.23
CA GLU A 82 3.23 13.18 31.00
C GLU A 82 3.79 13.83 29.73
N THR A 83 3.80 13.08 28.63
CA THR A 83 4.20 13.58 27.31
C THR A 83 3.21 14.60 26.75
N ASP A 84 3.63 15.46 25.82
CA ASP A 84 2.74 16.40 25.12
C ASP A 84 1.57 15.71 24.43
N LEU A 85 1.82 14.53 23.84
CA LEU A 85 0.76 13.75 23.19
C LEU A 85 -0.30 13.28 24.19
N GLU A 86 0.12 12.81 25.38
CA GLU A 86 -0.83 12.40 26.42
C GLU A 86 -1.68 13.59 26.90
N HIS A 87 -1.06 14.73 27.22
CA HIS A 87 -1.80 15.94 27.62
C HIS A 87 -2.78 16.41 26.55
N THR A 88 -2.33 16.41 25.28
CA THR A 88 -3.15 16.83 24.15
C THR A 88 -4.38 15.93 23.99
N LEU A 89 -4.20 14.61 24.08
CA LEU A 89 -5.32 13.66 24.00
C LEU A 89 -6.26 13.77 25.19
N ARG A 90 -5.74 13.97 26.41
CA ARG A 90 -6.58 14.22 27.59
C ARG A 90 -7.45 15.46 27.40
N LEU A 91 -6.85 16.57 26.97
CA LEU A 91 -7.57 17.80 26.69
C LEU A 91 -8.66 17.60 25.64
N ALA A 92 -8.35 16.87 24.56
CA ALA A 92 -9.34 16.56 23.52
C ALA A 92 -10.52 15.75 24.09
N VAL A 93 -10.25 14.73 24.91
CA VAL A 93 -11.28 13.91 25.57
C VAL A 93 -12.12 14.73 26.55
N GLU A 94 -11.48 15.56 27.38
CA GLU A 94 -12.15 16.47 28.31
C GLU A 94 -13.08 17.46 27.60
N ARG A 95 -12.72 17.85 26.37
CA ARG A 95 -13.52 18.69 25.48
C ARG A 95 -14.56 17.90 24.66
N GLY A 96 -14.74 16.61 24.93
CA GLY A 96 -15.80 15.78 24.34
C GLY A 96 -15.41 15.04 23.07
N ALA A 97 -14.11 14.81 22.83
CA ALA A 97 -13.68 13.99 21.69
C ALA A 97 -14.11 12.53 21.90
N GLU A 98 -14.85 12.00 20.94
CA GLU A 98 -15.28 10.59 20.89
C GLU A 98 -14.40 9.78 19.93
N GLN A 99 -13.69 10.47 19.05
CA GLN A 99 -12.74 9.91 18.11
C GLN A 99 -11.53 10.85 18.02
N ALA A 100 -10.33 10.28 17.96
CA ALA A 100 -9.11 11.04 17.72
C ALA A 100 -8.23 10.34 16.69
N THR A 101 -7.77 11.08 15.70
CA THR A 101 -6.69 10.63 14.81
C THR A 101 -5.42 11.34 15.20
N VAL A 102 -4.35 10.60 15.43
CA VAL A 102 -3.04 11.12 15.80
C VAL A 102 -2.07 10.89 14.65
N LEU A 103 -1.53 11.98 14.12
CA LEU A 103 -0.43 12.00 13.17
C LEU A 103 0.87 12.29 13.92
N GLY A 104 2.02 11.90 13.36
CA GLY A 104 3.31 12.26 13.93
C GLY A 104 3.62 11.53 15.24
N ALA A 105 3.07 10.32 15.40
CA ALA A 105 3.28 9.48 16.58
C ALA A 105 4.02 8.16 16.29
N LEU A 106 4.08 7.73 15.02
CA LEU A 106 4.64 6.43 14.63
C LEU A 106 6.09 6.48 14.11
N GLY A 107 6.59 7.68 13.78
CA GLY A 107 7.91 7.87 13.14
C GLY A 107 9.01 8.37 14.09
N GLY A 108 10.17 8.67 13.49
CA GLY A 108 11.31 9.29 14.17
C GLY A 108 12.30 8.33 14.82
N PRO A 109 13.41 8.84 15.39
CA PRO A 109 14.48 8.03 15.97
C PRO A 109 14.20 7.53 17.40
N ARG A 110 13.18 8.07 18.08
CA ARG A 110 12.85 7.78 19.48
C ARG A 110 11.87 6.62 19.58
N LEU A 111 12.40 5.40 19.63
CA LEU A 111 11.61 4.17 19.78
C LEU A 111 10.73 4.19 21.04
N ASP A 112 11.22 4.79 22.12
CA ASP A 112 10.49 4.99 23.36
C ASP A 112 9.24 5.87 23.17
N HIS A 113 9.29 6.89 22.30
CA HIS A 113 8.10 7.69 21.98
C HIS A 113 7.07 6.88 21.20
N LEU A 114 7.50 6.08 20.22
CA LEU A 114 6.61 5.16 19.48
C LEU A 114 5.91 4.19 20.43
N LEU A 115 6.68 3.52 21.30
CA LEU A 115 6.13 2.57 22.27
C LEU A 115 5.22 3.25 23.29
N GLY A 116 5.56 4.46 23.74
CA GLY A 116 4.73 5.29 24.60
C GLY A 116 3.39 5.62 23.96
N ALA A 117 3.39 6.10 22.70
CA ALA A 117 2.17 6.42 21.96
C ALA A 117 1.27 5.19 21.75
N VAL A 118 1.84 4.04 21.40
CA VAL A 118 1.08 2.79 21.26
C VAL A 118 0.51 2.34 22.61
N THR A 119 1.29 2.42 23.69
CA THR A 119 0.85 2.03 25.04
C THR A 119 -0.27 2.94 25.54
N LEU A 120 -0.23 4.22 25.18
CA LEU A 120 -1.25 5.22 25.53
C LEU A 120 -2.65 4.80 25.10
N LEU A 121 -2.80 4.09 23.97
CA LEU A 121 -4.09 3.57 23.49
C LEU A 121 -4.81 2.66 24.50
N THR A 122 -4.09 2.14 25.49
CA THR A 122 -4.62 1.28 26.54
C THR A 122 -5.05 2.02 27.81
N ALA A 123 -4.90 3.34 27.84
CA ALA A 123 -5.21 4.15 29.00
C ALA A 123 -6.72 4.14 29.31
N PRO A 124 -7.14 3.93 30.58
CA PRO A 124 -8.56 3.84 30.93
C PRO A 124 -9.38 5.08 30.58
N TRP A 125 -8.79 6.27 30.67
CA TRP A 125 -9.47 7.53 30.34
C TRP A 125 -9.76 7.69 28.83
N LEU A 126 -9.20 6.83 27.97
CA LEU A 126 -9.57 6.76 26.55
C LEU A 126 -10.77 5.85 26.28
N GLU A 127 -11.36 5.16 27.26
CA GLU A 127 -12.44 4.19 27.03
C GLU A 127 -13.66 4.78 26.30
N GLY A 128 -13.91 6.09 26.45
CA GLY A 128 -14.94 6.82 25.70
C GLY A 128 -14.52 7.34 24.32
N CYS A 129 -13.22 7.33 23.99
CA CYS A 129 -12.66 7.95 22.78
C CYS A 129 -11.89 6.94 21.91
N ARG A 130 -12.31 6.75 20.65
CA ARG A 130 -11.63 5.87 19.70
C ARG A 130 -10.41 6.56 19.11
N VAL A 131 -9.22 6.16 19.55
CA VAL A 131 -7.95 6.74 19.08
C VAL A 131 -7.31 5.86 18.02
N ARG A 132 -6.84 6.48 16.94
CA ARG A 132 -6.05 5.88 15.87
C ARG A 132 -4.74 6.64 15.71
N LEU A 133 -3.62 5.93 15.68
CA LEU A 133 -2.33 6.50 15.29
C LEU A 133 -2.13 6.21 13.80
N CYS A 134 -1.89 7.24 13.00
CA CYS A 134 -1.79 7.11 11.56
C CYS A 134 -0.50 7.73 11.02
N ASP A 135 0.07 7.06 10.04
CA ASP A 135 1.00 7.66 9.08
C ASP A 135 0.56 7.26 7.65
N ALA A 136 1.38 7.59 6.65
CA ALA A 136 1.08 7.29 5.25
C ALA A 136 0.79 5.80 4.97
N ARG A 137 1.45 4.90 5.71
CA ARG A 137 1.41 3.45 5.47
C ARG A 137 0.77 2.67 6.60
N HIS A 138 0.65 3.23 7.80
CA HIS A 138 0.19 2.52 8.98
C HIS A 138 -1.07 3.16 9.56
N GLU A 139 -1.96 2.31 10.06
CA GLU A 139 -3.01 2.65 11.01
C GLU A 139 -2.88 1.71 12.22
N VAL A 140 -2.76 2.28 13.41
CA VAL A 140 -2.59 1.54 14.67
C VAL A 140 -3.68 1.95 15.65
N PHE A 141 -4.44 0.98 16.14
CA PHE A 141 -5.55 1.25 17.06
C PHE A 141 -5.92 0.04 17.91
N LEU A 142 -6.68 0.26 18.99
CA LEU A 142 -7.21 -0.80 19.83
C LEU A 142 -8.57 -1.27 19.33
N ALA A 143 -8.73 -2.58 19.08
CA ALA A 143 -10.04 -3.16 18.85
C ALA A 143 -10.88 -3.12 20.14
N ARG A 144 -12.18 -2.80 20.02
CA ARG A 144 -13.12 -2.70 21.15
C ARG A 144 -14.23 -3.72 20.99
N GLY A 145 -13.89 -4.99 21.15
CA GLY A 145 -14.77 -6.13 20.89
C GLY A 145 -14.98 -6.39 19.40
N GLN A 146 -15.25 -5.35 18.60
CA GLN A 146 -15.32 -5.41 17.15
C GLN A 146 -14.56 -4.26 16.47
N ALA A 147 -13.90 -4.57 15.36
CA ALA A 147 -13.20 -3.63 14.51
C ALA A 147 -13.45 -3.94 13.03
N LEU A 148 -13.68 -2.88 12.25
CA LEU A 148 -13.71 -2.91 10.80
C LEU A 148 -12.45 -2.20 10.29
N ILE A 149 -11.68 -2.91 9.47
CA ILE A 149 -10.46 -2.42 8.83
C ILE A 149 -10.80 -2.19 7.36
N ARG A 150 -10.52 -0.99 6.85
CA ARG A 150 -10.73 -0.64 5.44
C ARG A 150 -9.40 -0.40 4.78
N GLY A 151 -9.18 -1.03 3.64
CA GLY A 151 -7.91 -1.00 2.93
C GLY A 151 -8.03 -1.56 1.52
N ALA A 152 -6.92 -2.03 0.98
CA ALA A 152 -6.83 -2.70 -0.30
C ALA A 152 -6.63 -4.22 -0.12
N VAL A 153 -7.00 -4.98 -1.16
CA VAL A 153 -6.60 -6.40 -1.24
C VAL A 153 -5.08 -6.46 -1.27
N GLY A 154 -4.50 -7.30 -0.42
CA GLY A 154 -3.05 -7.44 -0.28
C GLY A 154 -2.47 -6.66 0.91
N ASP A 155 -3.21 -5.72 1.51
CA ASP A 155 -2.76 -5.03 2.72
C ASP A 155 -2.48 -6.01 3.85
N THR A 156 -1.51 -5.66 4.69
CA THR A 156 -1.10 -6.48 5.82
C THR A 156 -1.83 -6.02 7.09
N VAL A 157 -2.43 -6.95 7.83
CA VAL A 157 -3.08 -6.73 9.13
C VAL A 157 -2.42 -7.60 10.19
N SER A 158 -1.94 -6.98 11.27
CA SER A 158 -1.39 -7.68 12.42
C SER A 158 -2.25 -7.46 13.66
N LEU A 159 -2.51 -8.55 14.38
CA LEU A 159 -3.28 -8.60 15.62
C LEU A 159 -2.34 -8.94 16.78
N ILE A 160 -2.12 -8.00 17.69
CA ILE A 160 -1.12 -8.11 18.75
C ILE A 160 -1.80 -8.05 20.13
N PRO A 161 -1.74 -9.13 20.93
CA PRO A 161 -2.24 -9.13 22.31
C PRO A 161 -1.47 -8.16 23.21
N LEU A 162 -2.18 -7.26 23.89
CA LEU A 162 -1.63 -6.37 24.91
C LEU A 162 -1.94 -6.84 26.35
N THR A 163 -2.76 -7.88 26.48
CA THR A 163 -2.99 -8.65 27.72
C THR A 163 -2.42 -10.06 27.56
N PRO A 164 -2.16 -10.79 28.66
CA PRO A 164 -1.60 -12.15 28.60
C PRO A 164 -2.34 -13.06 27.62
N ASP A 165 -3.68 -12.98 27.63
CA ASP A 165 -4.54 -13.61 26.63
C ASP A 165 -5.52 -12.58 26.04
N VAL A 166 -5.82 -12.73 24.75
CA VAL A 166 -7.03 -12.21 24.10
C VAL A 166 -7.84 -13.39 23.60
N ARG A 167 -9.09 -13.50 24.05
CA ARG A 167 -9.95 -14.67 23.84
C ARG A 167 -10.93 -14.47 22.71
N GLU A 168 -11.43 -15.59 22.17
CA GLU A 168 -12.52 -15.63 21.19
C GLU A 168 -12.23 -14.78 19.94
N VAL A 169 -10.98 -14.80 19.47
CA VAL A 169 -10.58 -13.98 18.33
C VAL A 169 -11.10 -14.60 17.04
N VAL A 170 -11.95 -13.86 16.34
CA VAL A 170 -12.55 -14.25 15.06
C VAL A 170 -12.21 -13.19 14.02
N THR A 171 -11.79 -13.62 12.84
CA THR A 171 -11.49 -12.71 11.74
C THR A 171 -12.16 -13.14 10.44
N GLU A 172 -12.60 -12.18 9.64
CA GLU A 172 -13.17 -12.39 8.32
C GLU A 172 -12.37 -11.62 7.26
N SER A 173 -12.37 -12.14 6.03
CA SER A 173 -11.67 -11.56 4.88
C SER A 173 -10.15 -11.40 5.06
N LEU A 174 -9.54 -12.30 5.82
CA LEU A 174 -8.10 -12.41 5.98
C LEU A 174 -7.59 -13.78 5.51
N ALA A 175 -6.39 -13.82 4.94
CA ALA A 175 -5.77 -15.03 4.38
C ALA A 175 -5.55 -16.14 5.42
N TYR A 176 -5.24 -15.76 6.66
CA TYR A 176 -5.06 -16.67 7.79
C TYR A 176 -6.17 -16.44 8.83
N PRO A 177 -7.39 -16.96 8.60
CA PRO A 177 -8.54 -16.66 9.44
C PRO A 177 -8.39 -17.27 10.85
N LEU A 178 -8.77 -16.50 11.86
CA LEU A 178 -8.96 -16.96 13.24
C LEU A 178 -10.44 -17.32 13.45
N ARG A 179 -10.71 -18.43 14.14
CA ARG A 179 -12.06 -19.00 14.31
C ARG A 179 -12.41 -19.21 15.80
N GLY A 180 -12.21 -18.16 16.61
CA GLY A 180 -12.48 -18.20 18.05
C GLY A 180 -11.28 -18.65 18.88
N GLU A 181 -10.07 -18.47 18.35
CA GLU A 181 -8.82 -18.87 19.00
C GLU A 181 -8.43 -17.90 20.12
N VAL A 182 -7.53 -18.33 21.01
CA VAL A 182 -6.88 -17.45 21.99
C VAL A 182 -5.54 -16.98 21.42
N LEU A 183 -5.32 -15.68 21.41
CA LEU A 183 -4.02 -15.10 21.09
C LEU A 183 -3.29 -14.75 22.40
N ALA A 184 -2.21 -15.48 22.67
CA ALA A 184 -1.38 -15.25 23.86
C ALA A 184 -0.30 -14.19 23.60
N GLN A 185 -0.05 -13.33 24.58
CA GLN A 185 1.05 -12.37 24.54
C GLN A 185 2.39 -13.10 24.42
N GLY A 186 3.27 -12.58 23.57
CA GLY A 186 4.56 -13.22 23.25
C GLY A 186 4.48 -14.27 22.14
N SER A 187 3.28 -14.63 21.66
CA SER A 187 3.09 -15.37 20.41
C SER A 187 3.07 -14.42 19.21
N THR A 188 3.47 -14.93 18.04
CA THR A 188 3.38 -14.22 16.76
C THR A 188 2.15 -14.62 15.94
N ARG A 189 1.28 -15.49 16.47
CA ARG A 189 0.02 -15.82 15.78
C ARG A 189 -0.84 -14.56 15.66
N GLY A 190 -1.29 -14.27 14.44
CA GLY A 190 -2.09 -13.08 14.14
C GLY A 190 -1.28 -11.92 13.55
N VAL A 191 0.06 -11.99 13.58
CA VAL A 191 0.95 -11.03 12.93
C VAL A 191 1.06 -11.33 11.43
N SER A 192 1.13 -10.28 10.62
CA SER A 192 1.33 -10.33 9.16
C SER A 192 0.25 -11.14 8.39
N ASN A 193 -1.01 -10.95 8.76
CA ASN A 193 -2.14 -11.47 7.99
C ASN A 193 -2.41 -10.62 6.75
N VAL A 194 -3.09 -11.15 5.74
CA VAL A 194 -3.29 -10.44 4.45
C VAL A 194 -4.78 -10.23 4.18
N MET A 195 -5.18 -9.01 3.85
CA MET A 195 -6.54 -8.65 3.46
C MET A 195 -6.92 -9.28 2.11
N LEU A 196 -8.03 -10.02 2.08
CA LEU A 196 -8.58 -10.67 0.88
C LEU A 196 -9.67 -9.82 0.19
N SER A 197 -10.15 -8.78 0.85
CA SER A 197 -11.11 -7.81 0.32
C SER A 197 -10.76 -6.40 0.79
N THR A 198 -11.47 -5.38 0.30
CA THR A 198 -11.30 -3.98 0.72
C THR A 198 -11.74 -3.71 2.16
N GLU A 199 -12.46 -4.65 2.78
CA GLU A 199 -12.80 -4.63 4.19
C GLU A 199 -12.37 -5.95 4.86
N ALA A 200 -11.90 -5.86 6.10
CA ALA A 200 -11.67 -7.01 6.98
C ALA A 200 -12.31 -6.75 8.34
N ARG A 201 -12.82 -7.82 8.98
CA ARG A 201 -13.48 -7.73 10.28
C ARG A 201 -12.69 -8.51 11.32
N VAL A 202 -12.56 -7.92 12.50
CA VAL A 202 -11.93 -8.54 13.66
C VAL A 202 -12.89 -8.43 14.82
N CYS A 203 -13.20 -9.55 15.45
CA CYS A 203 -13.97 -9.63 16.69
C CYS A 203 -13.13 -10.35 17.74
N HIS A 204 -13.28 -9.95 19.01
CA HIS A 204 -12.67 -10.63 20.13
C HIS A 204 -13.54 -10.50 21.38
N GLY A 205 -13.37 -11.43 22.31
CA GLY A 205 -13.94 -11.39 23.66
C GLY A 205 -13.03 -10.64 24.62
N GLU A 206 -12.73 -11.25 25.76
CA GLU A 206 -11.89 -10.67 26.81
C GLU A 206 -10.45 -10.39 26.34
N GLY A 207 -9.88 -9.28 26.81
CA GLY A 207 -8.49 -8.87 26.55
C GLY A 207 -8.38 -7.59 25.72
N ARG A 208 -7.14 -7.11 25.55
CA ARG A 208 -6.82 -5.92 24.76
C ARG A 208 -6.08 -6.31 23.50
N LEU A 209 -6.67 -6.04 22.35
CA LEU A 209 -6.11 -6.40 21.05
C LEU A 209 -5.71 -5.15 20.26
N LEU A 210 -4.41 -5.00 20.02
CA LEU A 210 -3.89 -4.00 19.11
C LEU A 210 -4.05 -4.49 17.67
N VAL A 211 -4.54 -3.61 16.80
CA VAL A 211 -4.57 -3.80 15.36
C VAL A 211 -3.52 -2.88 14.74
N VAL A 212 -2.67 -3.45 13.91
CA VAL A 212 -1.73 -2.72 13.04
C VAL A 212 -2.10 -3.05 11.61
N HIS A 213 -2.64 -2.08 10.88
CA HIS A 213 -2.90 -2.18 9.45
C HIS A 213 -1.77 -1.47 8.71
N TYR A 214 -1.03 -2.24 7.92
CA TYR A 214 -0.01 -1.77 6.99
C TYR A 214 -0.58 -1.78 5.58
N ARG A 215 -0.69 -0.59 4.99
CA ARG A 215 -1.05 -0.38 3.59
C ARG A 215 0.18 -0.73 2.78
N GLU A 216 0.06 -1.81 2.01
CA GLU A 216 1.14 -2.15 1.10
C GLU A 216 1.34 -0.98 0.15
N PRO A 217 2.60 -0.60 -0.16
CA PRO A 217 2.82 0.37 -1.21
C PRO A 217 2.09 -0.14 -2.44
N ALA A 218 1.22 0.68 -3.02
CA ALA A 218 0.65 0.36 -4.31
C ALA A 218 1.86 0.04 -5.20
N VAL A 219 2.02 -1.22 -5.60
CA VAL A 219 2.99 -1.57 -6.64
C VAL A 219 2.60 -0.62 -7.76
N PRO A 220 3.47 0.33 -8.17
CA PRO A 220 3.09 1.24 -9.22
C PRO A 220 2.75 0.34 -10.39
N VAL A 221 1.45 0.25 -10.68
CA VAL A 221 0.97 -0.27 -11.95
C VAL A 221 1.53 0.76 -12.90
N ALA A 222 2.72 0.48 -13.44
CA ALA A 222 3.48 1.43 -14.24
C ALA A 222 2.50 2.10 -15.21
N SER A 223 2.33 3.41 -15.06
CA SER A 223 1.34 4.17 -15.82
C SER A 223 1.55 3.86 -17.30
N ALA A 224 0.46 3.45 -17.98
CA ALA A 224 0.36 3.34 -19.42
C ALA A 224 1.62 2.79 -20.15
N ALA A 225 2.36 1.85 -19.54
CA ALA A 225 3.53 1.27 -20.18
C ALA A 225 3.02 0.39 -21.32
N THR A 226 3.09 0.92 -22.54
CA THR A 226 2.68 0.18 -23.72
C THR A 226 3.60 -1.01 -23.91
N LEU A 227 2.99 -2.18 -24.07
CA LEU A 227 3.67 -3.44 -24.25
C LEU A 227 3.44 -3.88 -25.69
N ALA A 228 4.50 -4.34 -26.36
CA ALA A 228 4.37 -5.08 -27.60
C ALA A 228 4.67 -6.54 -27.33
N CYS A 229 3.78 -7.43 -27.75
CA CYS A 229 3.96 -8.87 -27.64
C CYS A 229 3.70 -9.51 -29.00
N GLN A 230 4.71 -10.20 -29.52
CA GLN A 230 4.54 -11.12 -30.63
C GLN A 230 4.29 -12.51 -30.05
N PHE A 231 3.20 -13.16 -30.44
CA PHE A 231 2.92 -14.52 -30.02
C PHE A 231 2.63 -15.45 -31.19
N SER A 232 2.93 -16.73 -31.02
CA SER A 232 2.66 -17.81 -31.97
C SER A 232 2.03 -18.98 -31.23
N LEU A 233 1.01 -19.58 -31.86
CA LEU A 233 0.28 -20.74 -31.35
C LEU A 233 0.66 -21.99 -32.15
N TYR A 234 1.04 -23.04 -31.45
CA TYR A 234 1.47 -24.32 -32.02
C TYR A 234 0.58 -25.44 -31.46
N PRO A 235 -0.54 -25.76 -32.13
CA PRO A 235 -1.40 -26.86 -31.74
C PRO A 235 -0.64 -28.20 -31.85
N LEU A 236 -0.64 -29.01 -30.81
CA LEU A 236 0.11 -30.26 -30.76
C LEU A 236 -0.79 -31.46 -31.06
N ARG A 237 -0.46 -32.23 -32.10
CA ARG A 237 -1.15 -33.48 -32.49
C ARG A 237 -2.65 -33.30 -32.76
N GLN A 238 -3.08 -32.10 -33.16
CA GLN A 238 -4.48 -31.81 -33.50
C GLN A 238 -4.75 -32.10 -34.99
N GLN A 239 -5.97 -32.54 -35.31
CA GLN A 239 -6.36 -32.85 -36.70
C GLN A 239 -6.51 -31.59 -37.57
N SER A 240 -6.84 -30.44 -36.97
CA SER A 240 -6.95 -29.16 -37.65
C SER A 240 -6.15 -28.10 -36.89
N LEU A 241 -4.98 -27.73 -37.41
CA LEU A 241 -4.15 -26.68 -36.82
C LEU A 241 -4.84 -25.30 -36.91
N ASP A 242 -5.55 -25.07 -38.01
CA ASP A 242 -6.20 -23.80 -38.31
C ASP A 242 -7.30 -23.43 -37.31
N GLN A 243 -8.03 -24.43 -36.80
CA GLN A 243 -9.15 -24.18 -35.90
C GLN A 243 -8.67 -23.60 -34.55
N ALA A 244 -7.61 -24.17 -33.98
CA ALA A 244 -7.02 -23.68 -32.74
C ALA A 244 -6.36 -22.30 -32.90
N ILE A 245 -5.67 -22.08 -34.02
CA ILE A 245 -5.06 -20.78 -34.32
C ILE A 245 -6.12 -19.69 -34.47
N ARG A 246 -7.21 -19.96 -35.23
CA ARG A 246 -8.31 -19.00 -35.41
C ARG A 246 -9.03 -18.71 -34.09
N ALA A 247 -9.32 -19.75 -33.30
CA ALA A 247 -9.97 -19.58 -32.00
C ALA A 247 -9.16 -18.66 -31.07
N GLY A 248 -7.84 -18.88 -30.98
CA GLY A 248 -6.95 -18.04 -30.20
C GLY A 248 -6.89 -16.59 -30.71
N LEU A 249 -6.80 -16.41 -32.03
CA LEU A 249 -6.78 -15.08 -32.64
C LEU A 249 -8.08 -14.29 -32.40
N GLU A 250 -9.23 -14.93 -32.63
CA GLU A 250 -10.54 -14.31 -32.41
C GLU A 250 -10.73 -13.93 -30.94
N ALA A 251 -10.29 -14.78 -30.01
CA ALA A 251 -10.34 -14.49 -28.58
C ALA A 251 -9.42 -13.33 -28.19
N ALA A 252 -8.19 -13.29 -28.71
CA ALA A 252 -7.26 -12.18 -28.50
C ALA A 252 -7.86 -10.85 -28.98
N THR A 253 -8.44 -10.87 -30.19
CA THR A 253 -9.04 -9.69 -30.83
C THR A 253 -10.26 -9.22 -30.06
N ARG A 254 -11.16 -10.13 -29.67
CA ARG A 254 -12.37 -9.82 -28.92
C ARG A 254 -12.06 -9.28 -27.52
N SER A 255 -11.04 -9.83 -26.86
CA SER A 255 -10.57 -9.38 -25.54
C SER A 255 -9.84 -8.02 -25.60
N GLY A 256 -9.16 -7.75 -26.72
CA GLY A 256 -8.32 -6.56 -26.90
C GLY A 256 -9.02 -5.34 -27.51
N ALA A 257 -9.97 -5.53 -28.45
CA ALA A 257 -10.60 -4.42 -29.18
C ALA A 257 -11.32 -3.39 -28.29
N PRO A 258 -12.07 -3.76 -27.23
CA PRO A 258 -12.67 -2.79 -26.31
C PRO A 258 -11.65 -2.00 -25.49
N ARG A 259 -10.39 -2.47 -25.43
CA ARG A 259 -9.30 -1.90 -24.62
C ARG A 259 -8.27 -1.14 -25.48
N GLY A 260 -8.58 -0.88 -26.75
CA GLY A 260 -7.71 -0.12 -27.66
C GLY A 260 -6.41 -0.83 -28.05
N ILE A 261 -6.34 -2.16 -27.95
CA ILE A 261 -5.17 -2.94 -28.38
C ILE A 261 -5.15 -3.03 -29.91
N SER A 262 -4.01 -2.70 -30.51
CA SER A 262 -3.71 -2.98 -31.91
C SER A 262 -3.34 -4.46 -32.06
N VAL A 263 -4.03 -5.17 -32.96
CA VAL A 263 -3.76 -6.57 -33.31
C VAL A 263 -3.34 -6.63 -34.77
N GLN A 264 -2.12 -7.07 -35.04
CA GLN A 264 -1.58 -7.20 -36.38
C GLN A 264 -1.19 -8.65 -36.66
N LEU A 265 -1.73 -9.21 -37.73
CA LEU A 265 -1.37 -10.53 -38.21
C LEU A 265 -0.07 -10.50 -39.01
N GLN A 266 0.84 -11.40 -38.68
CA GLN A 266 2.11 -11.57 -39.38
C GLN A 266 2.25 -13.04 -39.84
N PRO A 267 3.13 -13.34 -40.81
CA PRO A 267 3.43 -14.73 -41.16
C PRO A 267 3.85 -15.50 -39.90
N LEU A 268 3.09 -16.55 -39.57
CA LEU A 268 3.35 -17.46 -38.44
C LEU A 268 3.30 -16.81 -37.03
N SER A 269 2.81 -15.59 -36.89
CA SER A 269 2.74 -14.90 -35.58
C SER A 269 1.67 -13.80 -35.55
N THR A 270 1.31 -13.35 -34.35
CA THR A 270 0.39 -12.23 -34.13
C THR A 270 1.05 -11.22 -33.21
N LEU A 271 1.04 -9.94 -33.60
CA LEU A 271 1.56 -8.83 -32.82
C LEU A 271 0.40 -8.13 -32.09
N LEU A 272 0.51 -8.04 -30.77
CA LEU A 272 -0.36 -7.25 -29.90
C LEU A 272 0.40 -6.02 -29.43
N GLN A 273 -0.23 -4.85 -29.50
CA GLN A 273 0.32 -3.61 -28.98
C GLN A 273 -0.75 -2.82 -28.24
N GLY A 274 -0.48 -2.46 -26.99
CA GLY A 274 -1.42 -1.69 -26.19
C GLY A 274 -0.99 -1.56 -24.74
N GLU A 275 -1.92 -1.18 -23.88
CA GLU A 275 -1.71 -1.15 -22.44
C GLU A 275 -1.34 -2.56 -21.92
N ARG A 276 -0.37 -2.63 -21.00
CA ARG A 276 0.24 -3.87 -20.51
C ARG A 276 -0.79 -4.91 -20.06
N ASN A 277 -1.73 -4.53 -19.19
CA ASN A 277 -2.72 -5.47 -18.67
C ASN A 277 -3.69 -5.93 -19.75
N ALA A 278 -4.05 -5.04 -20.66
CA ALA A 278 -4.85 -5.37 -21.83
C ALA A 278 -4.15 -6.42 -22.70
N VAL A 279 -2.85 -6.27 -22.97
CA VAL A 279 -2.06 -7.25 -23.75
C VAL A 279 -2.01 -8.61 -23.06
N PHE A 280 -1.74 -8.66 -21.75
CA PHE A 280 -1.77 -9.92 -21.00
C PHE A 280 -3.15 -10.59 -20.99
N ALA A 281 -4.23 -9.80 -20.85
CA ALA A 281 -5.59 -10.32 -20.92
C ALA A 281 -5.96 -10.86 -22.31
N ALA A 282 -5.43 -10.26 -23.39
CA ALA A 282 -5.60 -10.76 -24.74
C ALA A 282 -4.80 -12.05 -24.98
N LEU A 283 -3.56 -12.15 -24.49
CA LEU A 283 -2.74 -13.37 -24.57
C LEU A 283 -3.37 -14.53 -23.83
N ARG A 284 -3.88 -14.30 -22.61
CA ARG A 284 -4.58 -15.32 -21.84
C ARG A 284 -5.82 -15.82 -22.57
N ALA A 285 -6.64 -14.91 -23.10
CA ALA A 285 -7.81 -15.28 -23.88
C ALA A 285 -7.44 -16.10 -25.13
N ALA A 286 -6.33 -15.75 -25.79
CA ALA A 286 -5.82 -16.49 -26.94
C ALA A 286 -5.40 -17.91 -26.58
N PHE A 287 -4.67 -18.06 -25.48
CA PHE A 287 -4.21 -19.35 -24.97
C PHE A 287 -5.39 -20.24 -24.58
N ASP A 288 -6.29 -19.73 -23.71
CA ASP A 288 -7.42 -20.49 -23.19
C ASP A 288 -8.35 -20.98 -24.33
N ALA A 289 -8.60 -20.14 -25.33
CA ALA A 289 -9.45 -20.50 -26.47
C ALA A 289 -8.82 -21.57 -27.38
N ALA A 290 -7.51 -21.51 -27.59
CA ALA A 290 -6.80 -22.50 -28.40
C ALA A 290 -6.54 -23.82 -27.65
N GLU A 291 -6.29 -23.74 -26.34
CA GLU A 291 -6.13 -24.91 -25.45
C GLU A 291 -7.43 -25.69 -25.30
N GLY A 292 -8.58 -25.00 -25.30
CA GLY A 292 -9.90 -25.63 -25.26
C GLY A 292 -10.18 -26.61 -26.42
N LEU A 293 -9.38 -26.58 -27.49
CA LEU A 293 -9.47 -27.48 -28.65
C LEU A 293 -8.44 -28.62 -28.62
N GLY A 294 -7.49 -28.60 -27.68
CA GLY A 294 -6.47 -29.64 -27.50
C GLY A 294 -5.13 -29.08 -27.00
N SER A 295 -4.16 -29.96 -26.80
CA SER A 295 -2.81 -29.55 -26.35
C SER A 295 -2.20 -28.50 -27.27
N LEU A 296 -1.55 -27.51 -26.66
CA LEU A 296 -1.08 -26.30 -27.32
C LEU A 296 0.26 -25.87 -26.72
N VAL A 297 1.14 -25.35 -27.56
CA VAL A 297 2.29 -24.53 -27.13
C VAL A 297 2.07 -23.11 -27.61
N MET A 298 2.23 -22.14 -26.72
CA MET A 298 2.28 -20.73 -27.07
C MET A 298 3.67 -20.19 -26.79
N VAL A 299 4.25 -19.52 -27.78
CA VAL A 299 5.53 -18.81 -27.64
C VAL A 299 5.23 -17.32 -27.68
N CYS A 300 5.71 -16.56 -26.70
CA CYS A 300 5.55 -15.11 -26.62
C CYS A 300 6.92 -14.45 -26.53
N ALA A 301 7.18 -13.47 -27.41
CA ALA A 301 8.30 -12.55 -27.33
C ALA A 301 7.74 -11.17 -27.00
N MET A 302 8.24 -10.55 -25.93
CA MET A 302 7.67 -9.34 -25.37
C MET A 302 8.73 -8.26 -25.26
N THR A 303 8.35 -7.01 -25.52
CA THR A 303 9.20 -5.84 -25.29
C THR A 303 8.43 -4.78 -24.52
N SER A 304 9.09 -4.17 -23.54
CA SER A 304 8.54 -3.07 -22.74
C SER A 304 8.37 -1.77 -23.54
N HIS A 305 8.95 -1.70 -24.75
CA HIS A 305 8.81 -0.59 -25.70
C HIS A 305 8.87 -1.10 -27.15
N THR A 306 8.05 -0.58 -28.04
CA THR A 306 8.26 -0.79 -29.48
C THR A 306 9.49 0.01 -29.92
N PRO A 307 10.56 -0.61 -30.44
CA PRO A 307 11.71 0.15 -30.93
C PRO A 307 11.25 1.08 -32.06
N THR A 308 11.66 2.36 -32.00
CA THR A 308 11.39 3.33 -33.07
C THR A 308 12.09 2.91 -34.35
N GLU A 309 11.65 3.38 -35.53
CA GLU A 309 12.37 3.13 -36.79
C GLU A 309 13.85 3.56 -36.70
N GLU A 310 14.12 4.64 -35.97
CA GLU A 310 15.46 5.13 -35.64
C GLU A 310 16.27 4.11 -34.80
N THR A 311 15.64 3.52 -33.78
CA THR A 311 16.25 2.45 -32.96
C THR A 311 16.54 1.21 -33.79
N LEU A 312 15.62 0.84 -34.69
CA LEU A 312 15.81 -0.29 -35.61
C LEU A 312 16.93 -0.02 -36.63
N ALA A 313 17.07 1.20 -37.12
CA ALA A 313 18.16 1.61 -38.00
C ALA A 313 19.52 1.56 -37.28
N ASP A 314 19.59 2.03 -36.04
CA ASP A 314 20.79 1.96 -35.19
C ASP A 314 21.20 0.50 -34.90
N ILE A 315 20.25 -0.36 -34.53
CA ILE A 315 20.51 -1.79 -34.31
C ILE A 315 21.00 -2.48 -35.59
N ARG A 316 20.41 -2.17 -36.76
CA ARG A 316 20.85 -2.75 -38.05
C ARG A 316 22.22 -2.24 -38.51
N GLY A 317 22.58 -1.01 -38.11
CA GLY A 317 23.89 -0.41 -38.40
C GLY A 317 25.01 -0.94 -37.50
N LYS A 318 24.67 -1.53 -36.35
CA LYS A 318 25.62 -2.17 -35.44
C LYS A 318 25.92 -3.58 -35.94
N SER A 319 27.08 -3.75 -36.58
CA SER A 319 27.65 -5.09 -36.80
C SER A 319 27.82 -5.77 -35.45
N ILE A 320 27.15 -6.90 -35.25
CA ILE A 320 27.46 -7.80 -34.14
C ILE A 320 28.90 -8.23 -34.36
N ASP A 321 29.78 -7.90 -33.41
CA ASP A 321 31.22 -8.14 -33.51
C ASP A 321 31.51 -9.64 -33.82
N PRO A 322 32.56 -9.98 -34.60
CA PRO A 322 32.81 -11.31 -35.16
C PRO A 322 33.32 -12.34 -34.14
N TRP A 323 32.70 -12.46 -32.97
CA TRP A 323 33.08 -13.47 -31.97
C TRP A 323 32.88 -14.93 -32.47
N LEU A 324 32.15 -15.12 -33.59
CA LEU A 324 31.97 -16.41 -34.26
C LEU A 324 33.06 -16.77 -35.28
N SER A 325 33.91 -15.82 -35.70
CA SER A 325 34.99 -16.11 -36.67
C SER A 325 36.30 -16.57 -36.05
N SER A 326 36.50 -16.41 -34.74
CA SER A 326 37.72 -16.82 -34.03
C SER A 326 37.73 -18.28 -33.54
N GLN A 327 36.65 -19.03 -33.75
CA GLN A 327 36.52 -20.45 -33.34
C GLN A 327 36.79 -21.45 -34.50
N ARG A 328 37.32 -20.99 -35.65
CA ARG A 328 37.64 -21.83 -36.83
C ARG A 328 39.11 -22.27 -36.92
N GLU A 329 39.85 -22.29 -35.82
CA GLU A 329 41.13 -23.01 -35.78
C GLU A 329 40.90 -24.40 -35.14
N GLY A 330 40.89 -25.43 -35.99
CA GLY A 330 40.79 -26.82 -35.55
C GLY A 330 42.00 -27.25 -34.70
N PRO A 331 41.87 -28.29 -33.87
CA PRO A 331 42.93 -28.71 -32.96
C PRO A 331 44.18 -29.15 -33.75
N PRO A 332 45.40 -28.84 -33.24
CA PRO A 332 46.63 -29.29 -33.87
C PRO A 332 46.76 -30.83 -33.83
N ASN A 333 47.15 -31.42 -34.96
CA ASN A 333 47.43 -32.84 -35.09
C ASN A 333 48.43 -33.32 -34.02
N LEU A 334 48.06 -34.37 -33.28
CA LEU A 334 48.98 -35.09 -32.41
C LEU A 334 49.92 -35.98 -33.26
N PRO A 335 51.25 -35.97 -33.02
CA PRO A 335 52.16 -36.89 -33.68
C PRO A 335 51.95 -38.32 -33.17
N GLY A 336 52.08 -39.29 -34.09
CA GLY A 336 51.84 -40.72 -33.89
C GLY A 336 52.93 -41.49 -33.17
#